data_AF-A0A3D2G828-F1
#
_entry.id   AF-A0A3D2G828-F1
#
_cell.length_a   1.000
_cell.length_b   1.000
_cell.length_c   1.000
_cell.angle_alpha   90.00
_cell.angle_beta   90.00
_cell.angle_gamma   90.00
#
_symmetry.space_group_name_H-M   'P 1'
#
loop_
_entity.id
_entity.type
_entity.pdbx_description
1 polymer ?
#
loop_
_entity_poly.entity_id
_entity_poly.type
_entity_poly.pdbx_seq_one_letter_code
_entity_poly.pdbx_strand_id
1 'polypeptide(L)'
;YWMQLHEDMRKAGFYIKTVEEYCDRFAVIDQEVVWYGNINLMAKDKVDDSIMRVMSKEIAGELMEITFGDNDREGRCNVND
;
A
#
# COMPACT_ATOMS: atom_id res chain seq x y z
N TYR A 1 -4.93 6.43 18.67
CA TYR A 1 -5.48 6.88 17.37
C TYR A 1 -5.32 5.79 16.30
N TRP A 2 -4.11 5.31 16.01
CA TRP A 2 -3.87 4.21 15.05
C TRP A 2 -4.60 2.88 15.37
N MET A 3 -4.64 2.47 16.63
CA MET A 3 -5.31 1.23 17.05
C MET A 3 -6.84 1.27 16.87
N GLN A 4 -7.48 2.45 16.98
CA GLN A 4 -8.93 2.57 16.82
C GLN A 4 -9.34 2.43 15.35
N LEU A 5 -8.55 3.01 14.44
CA LEU A 5 -8.81 2.99 13.02
C LEU A 5 -8.67 1.59 12.41
N HIS A 6 -7.69 0.80 12.88
CA HIS A 6 -7.57 -0.62 12.49
C HIS A 6 -8.82 -1.41 12.89
N GLU A 7 -9.36 -1.13 14.07
CA GLU A 7 -10.54 -1.80 14.59
C GLU A 7 -11.80 -1.44 13.82
N ASP A 8 -11.97 -0.17 13.48
CA ASP A 8 -13.11 0.33 12.73
C ASP A 8 -13.08 -0.18 11.27
N MET A 9 -11.90 -0.20 10.64
CA MET A 9 -11.71 -0.77 9.30
C MET A 9 -11.96 -2.29 9.29
N ARG A 10 -11.50 -3.02 10.31
CA ARG A 10 -11.80 -4.46 10.41
C ARG A 10 -13.29 -4.73 10.58
N LYS A 11 -13.98 -3.91 11.38
CA LYS A 11 -15.44 -3.99 11.56
C LYS A 11 -16.22 -3.64 10.29
N ALA A 12 -15.69 -2.73 9.47
CA ALA A 12 -16.25 -2.41 8.16
C ALA A 12 -16.04 -3.51 7.11
N GLY A 13 -15.32 -4.58 7.44
CA GLY A 13 -15.07 -5.73 6.55
C GLY A 13 -13.77 -5.64 5.76
N PHE A 14 -12.90 -4.67 6.05
CA PHE A 14 -11.59 -4.59 5.40
C PHE A 14 -10.60 -5.59 6.01
N TYR A 15 -9.85 -6.25 5.14
CA TYR A 15 -8.71 -7.07 5.55
C TYR A 15 -7.50 -6.16 5.77
N ILE A 16 -6.98 -6.14 7.00
CA ILE A 16 -5.85 -5.31 7.39
C ILE A 16 -4.72 -6.22 7.84
N LYS A 17 -3.57 -6.09 7.17
CA LYS A 17 -2.31 -6.74 7.54
C LYS A 17 -1.31 -5.64 7.90
N THR A 18 -0.81 -5.64 9.13
CA THR A 18 0.24 -4.71 9.57
C THR A 18 1.61 -5.28 9.23
N VAL A 19 2.48 -4.47 8.65
CA VAL A 19 3.87 -4.83 8.33
C VAL A 19 4.79 -3.83 9.04
N GLU A 20 5.88 -4.30 9.65
CA GLU A 20 6.78 -3.45 10.44
C GLU A 20 7.80 -2.67 9.59
N GLU A 21 8.06 -3.12 8.36
CA GLU A 21 8.99 -2.44 7.44
C GLU A 21 8.33 -1.30 6.65
N TYR A 22 9.13 -0.26 6.41
CA TYR A 22 8.77 0.98 5.75
C TYR A 22 8.30 0.73 4.31
N CYS A 23 7.01 0.46 4.11
CA CYS A 23 6.44 0.31 2.78
C CYS A 23 6.26 1.67 2.12
N ASP A 24 6.60 1.72 0.83
CA ASP A 24 6.21 2.83 -0.03
C ASP A 24 4.67 3.03 0.02
N ARG A 25 4.23 4.28 -0.07
CA ARG A 25 2.80 4.63 -0.04
C ARG A 25 2.23 4.45 -1.43
N PHE A 26 1.57 3.32 -1.66
CA PHE A 26 0.89 3.05 -2.92
C PHE A 26 -0.53 2.50 -2.71
N ALA A 27 -1.35 2.64 -3.74
CA ALA A 27 -2.68 2.05 -3.82
C ALA A 27 -2.82 1.32 -5.15
N VAL A 28 -3.35 0.10 -5.13
CA VAL A 28 -3.70 -0.65 -6.34
C VAL A 28 -5.21 -0.76 -6.39
N ILE A 29 -5.82 -0.28 -7.48
CA ILE A 29 -7.27 -0.29 -7.72
C ILE A 29 -7.54 -1.17 -8.95
N ASP A 30 -8.52 -2.06 -8.82
CA ASP A 30 -8.96 -3.00 -9.87
C ASP A 30 -7.84 -3.84 -10.50
N GLN A 31 -6.72 -4.03 -9.78
CA GLN A 31 -5.52 -4.73 -10.28
C GLN A 31 -4.96 -4.13 -11.58
N GLU A 32 -5.23 -2.85 -11.85
CA GLU A 32 -4.88 -2.18 -13.10
C GLU A 32 -4.32 -0.78 -12.87
N VAL A 33 -4.91 -0.05 -11.92
CA VAL A 33 -4.53 1.32 -11.63
C VAL A 33 -3.68 1.36 -10.39
N VAL A 34 -2.43 1.79 -10.54
CA VAL A 34 -1.48 2.00 -9.46
C VAL A 34 -1.36 3.48 -9.18
N TRP A 35 -1.59 3.87 -7.94
CA TRP A 35 -1.28 5.21 -7.45
C TRP A 35 -0.02 5.12 -6.60
N TYR A 36 0.99 5.89 -6.95
CA TYR A 36 2.26 5.95 -6.24
C TYR A 36 2.55 7.39 -5.84
N GLY A 37 2.95 7.62 -4.60
CA GLY A 37 3.31 8.96 -4.14
C GLY A 37 3.15 9.14 -2.65
N ASN A 38 3.32 10.37 -2.17
CA ASN A 38 2.88 10.68 -0.83
C ASN A 38 1.35 10.65 -0.85
N ILE A 39 0.72 9.52 -0.56
CA ILE A 39 -0.74 9.40 -0.57
C ILE A 39 -1.16 9.06 0.84
N ASN A 40 -1.91 9.95 1.48
CA ASN A 40 -2.56 9.66 2.74
C ASN A 40 -4.05 9.35 2.51
N LEU A 41 -4.36 8.11 2.11
CA LEU A 41 -5.73 7.64 1.82
C LEU A 41 -6.69 7.76 3.01
N MET A 42 -6.17 7.99 4.21
CA MET A 42 -6.93 8.07 5.47
C MET A 42 -6.95 9.48 6.08
N ALA A 43 -6.30 10.47 5.46
CA ALA A 43 -6.34 11.84 5.93
C ALA A 43 -7.55 12.60 5.39
N LYS A 44 -8.13 13.42 6.25
CA LYS A 44 -9.36 14.18 5.97
C LYS A 44 -9.15 15.42 5.09
N ASP A 45 -7.93 15.99 5.04
CA ASP A 45 -7.80 17.41 4.63
C ASP A 45 -6.49 17.82 3.93
N LYS A 46 -5.71 16.91 3.34
CA LYS A 46 -4.57 17.33 2.48
C LYS A 46 -4.53 16.53 1.19
N VAL A 47 -4.77 17.24 0.08
CA VAL A 47 -4.34 16.80 -1.25
C VAL A 47 -2.82 16.77 -1.20
N ASP A 48 -2.23 15.60 -1.17
CA ASP A 48 -0.79 15.49 -1.38
C ASP A 48 -0.50 15.76 -2.86
N ASP A 49 0.36 16.75 -3.12
CA ASP A 49 0.61 17.29 -4.46
C ASP A 49 1.43 16.35 -5.37
N SER A 50 1.90 15.20 -4.89
CA SER A 50 2.83 14.31 -5.62
C SER A 50 2.31 12.88 -5.79
N ILE A 51 1.07 12.74 -6.27
CA ILE A 51 0.51 11.44 -6.67
C ILE A 51 0.75 11.21 -8.16
N MET A 52 1.40 10.10 -8.50
CA MET A 52 1.50 9.59 -9.86
C MET A 52 0.50 8.47 -10.08
N ARG A 53 -0.27 8.57 -11.17
CA ARG A 53 -1.20 7.51 -11.60
C ARG A 53 -0.59 6.74 -12.76
N VAL A 54 -0.40 5.45 -12.57
CA VAL A 54 0.07 4.52 -13.60
C VAL A 54 -1.04 3.52 -13.90
N MET A 55 -1.36 3.33 -15.18
CA MET A 55 -2.31 2.31 -15.61
C MET A 55 -1.51 1.17 -16.23
N SER A 56 -1.27 0.12 -15.46
CA SER A 56 -0.57 -1.06 -15.93
C SER A 56 -0.93 -2.26 -15.05
N LYS A 57 -1.50 -3.29 -15.68
CA LYS A 57 -1.83 -4.56 -15.03
C LYS A 57 -0.58 -5.33 -14.61
N GLU A 58 0.50 -5.19 -15.37
CA GLU A 58 1.78 -5.84 -15.07
C GLU A 58 2.35 -5.29 -13.76
N ILE A 59 2.45 -3.95 -13.64
CA ILE A 59 2.97 -3.29 -12.44
C ILE A 59 2.06 -3.53 -11.24
N ALA A 60 0.73 -3.47 -11.44
CA ALA A 60 -0.23 -3.77 -10.38
C ALA A 60 -0.08 -5.22 -9.87
N GLY A 61 0.09 -6.18 -10.78
CA GLY A 61 0.33 -7.58 -10.44
C GLY A 61 1.62 -7.78 -9.65
N GLU A 62 2.73 -7.20 -10.12
CA GLU A 62 4.03 -7.29 -9.44
C GLU A 62 3.98 -6.69 -8.03
N LEU A 63 3.37 -5.50 -7.86
CA LEU A 63 3.23 -4.87 -6.55
C LEU A 63 2.37 -5.69 -5.60
N MET A 64 1.27 -6.28 -6.10
CA MET A 64 0.44 -7.16 -5.29
C MET A 64 1.18 -8.44 -4.90
N GLU A 65 2.00 -9.01 -5.78
CA GLU A 65 2.81 -10.18 -5.48
C GLU A 65 3.90 -9.86 -4.43
N ILE A 66 4.56 -8.71 -4.54
CA ILE A 66 5.56 -8.28 -3.54
C ILE A 66 4.92 -8.04 -2.16
N THR A 67 3.69 -7.52 -2.13
CA THR A 67 3.02 -7.09 -0.88
C THR A 67 2.24 -8.22 -0.20
N PHE A 68 1.58 -9.08 -1.00
CA PHE A 68 0.67 -10.11 -0.52
C PHE A 68 1.05 -11.53 -0.95
N GLY A 69 2.06 -11.70 -1.82
CA GLY A 69 2.58 -13.01 -2.18
C GLY A 69 3.22 -13.70 -0.97
N ASP A 70 2.82 -14.95 -0.74
CA ASP A 70 3.15 -15.72 0.44
C ASP A 70 4.66 -15.95 0.65
N ASN A 71 5.15 -15.48 1.81
CA ASN A 71 6.07 -16.12 2.76
C ASN A 71 7.34 -16.86 2.27
N ASP A 72 8.16 -16.31 1.37
CA ASP A 72 9.54 -16.81 1.16
C ASP A 72 10.55 -15.75 0.67
N ARG A 73 10.35 -14.47 1.00
CA ARG A 73 11.32 -13.40 0.71
C ARG A 73 11.60 -12.53 1.94
N GLU A 74 12.02 -13.18 3.03
CA GLU A 74 12.82 -12.51 4.05
C GLU A 74 14.09 -11.97 3.38
N GLY A 75 14.25 -10.65 3.29
CA GLY A 75 15.57 -10.03 3.04
C GLY A 75 15.85 -9.38 1.69
N ARG A 76 14.93 -8.57 1.12
CA ARG A 76 15.32 -7.60 0.07
C ARG A 76 14.77 -6.19 0.26
N CYS A 77 14.82 -5.67 1.49
CA CYS A 77 14.95 -4.23 1.72
C CYS A 77 16.35 -3.89 2.23
N ASN A 78 17.39 -4.35 1.51
CA ASN A 78 18.72 -3.75 1.58
C ASN A 78 18.92 -2.93 0.29
N VAL A 79 18.36 -1.72 0.26
CA VAL A 79 18.87 -0.69 -0.65
C VAL A 79 19.92 0.08 0.14
N ASN A 80 21.14 -0.46 0.16
CA ASN A 80 22.31 0.40 0.33
C ASN A 80 22.54 1.06 -1.04
N ASP A 81 22.21 2.34 -1.13
CA ASP A 81 22.96 3.34 -1.91
C ASP A 81 22.87 4.69 -1.19
#